data_AF-A0A2K3MCR6-F1
#
_entry.id   AF-A0A2K3MCR6-F1
#
_cell.length_a   1.000
_cell.length_b   1.000
_cell.length_c   1.000
_cell.angle_alpha   90.00
_cell.angle_beta   90.00
_cell.angle_gamma   90.00
#
_symmetry.space_group_name_H-M   'P 1'
#
loop_
_entity.id
_entity.type
_entity.pdbx_description
1 polymer ?
#
loop_
_entity_poly.entity_id
_entity_poly.type
_entity_poly.pdbx_seq_one_letter_code
_entity_poly.pdbx_strand_id
1 'polypeptide(L)'
;MATASSSSTIPNLSLTFNCKTYVDLKPSLPNYLTFSSSKLRRPPCLFTVRASHSDFEAAVVAGNVPEAPPVPPTPAAPAGTPVVPSLPLQRRPRRNRRSPVLRSAFQETSLSPANFVYPLFIHEGEEDTPIGAMPGCYRLGWRHGLVEE
;
A
#
# COMPACT_ATOMS: atom_id res chain seq x y z
N MET A 1 44.99 -30.46 -5.44
CA MET A 1 43.85 -29.61 -5.03
C MET A 1 43.20 -29.07 -6.29
N ALA A 2 42.03 -29.58 -6.67
CA ALA A 2 41.33 -29.20 -7.88
C ALA A 2 40.51 -27.91 -7.66
N THR A 3 40.72 -26.90 -8.50
CA THR A 3 39.98 -25.63 -8.51
C THR A 3 38.70 -25.79 -9.33
N ALA A 4 37.53 -25.73 -8.69
CA ALA A 4 36.24 -25.71 -9.37
C ALA A 4 35.84 -24.25 -9.69
N SER A 5 35.84 -23.88 -10.96
CA SER A 5 35.28 -22.64 -11.49
C SER A 5 33.78 -22.82 -11.74
N SER A 6 32.92 -22.25 -10.89
CA SER A 6 31.48 -22.24 -11.07
C SER A 6 31.04 -21.03 -11.92
N SER A 7 30.78 -21.28 -13.20
CA SER A 7 30.09 -20.36 -14.11
C SER A 7 28.59 -20.34 -13.78
N SER A 8 28.06 -19.24 -13.22
CA SER A 8 26.62 -19.04 -13.03
C SER A 8 26.00 -18.34 -14.25
N THR A 9 25.27 -19.10 -15.05
CA THR A 9 24.42 -18.59 -16.15
C THR A 9 23.12 -18.05 -15.56
N ILE A 10 22.85 -16.75 -15.72
CA ILE A 10 21.58 -16.12 -15.33
C ILE A 10 20.53 -16.40 -16.42
N PRO A 11 19.42 -17.09 -16.15
CA PRO A 11 18.34 -17.18 -17.13
C PRO A 11 17.59 -15.85 -17.19
N ASN A 12 17.57 -15.26 -18.39
CA ASN A 12 16.73 -14.11 -18.73
C ASN A 12 15.26 -14.56 -18.81
N LEU A 13 14.50 -14.35 -17.73
CA LEU A 13 13.04 -14.48 -17.78
C LEU A 13 12.45 -13.14 -18.24
N SER A 14 12.01 -13.10 -19.49
CA SER A 14 11.12 -12.06 -20.00
C SER A 14 9.74 -12.20 -19.35
N LEU A 15 9.57 -11.62 -18.16
CA LEU A 15 8.29 -11.58 -17.44
C LEU A 15 7.39 -10.55 -18.10
N THR A 16 6.56 -10.99 -19.06
CA THR A 16 5.45 -10.20 -19.56
C THR A 16 4.44 -9.97 -18.45
N PHE A 17 4.43 -8.75 -17.90
CA PHE A 17 3.52 -8.34 -16.83
C PHE A 17 2.08 -8.24 -17.35
N ASN A 18 1.28 -9.29 -17.12
CA ASN A 18 -0.14 -9.30 -17.45
C ASN A 18 -0.94 -8.71 -16.27
N CYS A 19 -1.58 -7.55 -16.47
CA CYS A 19 -2.24 -6.77 -15.43
C CYS A 19 -3.59 -7.35 -14.93
N LYS A 20 -3.93 -8.59 -15.31
CA LYS A 20 -5.21 -9.23 -14.98
C LYS A 20 -5.20 -10.11 -13.72
N THR A 21 -4.04 -10.34 -13.09
CA THR A 21 -3.87 -11.21 -11.91
C THR A 21 -3.56 -10.46 -10.60
N TYR A 22 -4.03 -9.21 -10.45
CA TYR A 22 -3.80 -8.38 -9.25
C TYR A 22 -5.08 -8.23 -8.41
N VAL A 23 -5.78 -9.32 -8.10
CA VAL A 23 -6.96 -9.27 -7.21
C VAL A 23 -7.01 -10.40 -6.18
N ASP A 24 -5.86 -10.97 -5.75
CA ASP A 24 -5.89 -12.04 -4.72
C ASP A 24 -4.94 -11.86 -3.53
N LEU A 25 -4.33 -10.68 -3.35
CA LEU A 25 -3.62 -10.38 -2.10
C LEU A 25 -4.51 -9.52 -1.19
N LYS A 26 -5.34 -10.21 -0.41
CA LYS A 26 -6.04 -9.64 0.74
C LYS A 26 -5.00 -9.33 1.83
N PRO A 27 -4.87 -8.10 2.34
CA PRO A 27 -4.04 -7.86 3.51
C PRO A 27 -4.68 -8.55 4.72
N SER A 28 -3.91 -9.39 5.41
CA SER A 28 -4.25 -9.93 6.72
C SER A 28 -4.29 -8.77 7.73
N LEU A 29 -5.46 -8.21 7.99
CA LEU A 29 -5.66 -7.34 9.14
C LEU A 29 -5.94 -8.21 10.38
N PRO A 30 -5.31 -7.94 11.53
CA PRO A 30 -5.64 -8.64 12.77
C PRO A 30 -7.05 -8.23 13.23
N ASN A 31 -7.88 -9.26 13.45
CA ASN A 31 -9.21 -9.16 14.02
C ASN A 31 -9.16 -8.62 15.45
N TYR A 32 -9.72 -7.42 15.70
CA TYR A 32 -10.60 -7.24 16.85
C TYR A 32 -11.47 -5.98 16.69
N LEU A 33 -12.72 -6.15 16.26
CA LEU A 33 -13.83 -5.27 16.60
C LEU A 33 -15.11 -6.13 16.66
N THR A 34 -15.40 -6.63 17.86
CA THR A 34 -16.67 -7.29 18.19
C THR A 34 -17.77 -6.23 18.27
N PHE A 35 -18.73 -6.26 17.34
CA PHE A 35 -19.99 -5.52 17.47
C PHE A 35 -21.10 -6.49 17.89
N SER A 36 -21.51 -6.39 19.15
CA SER A 36 -22.72 -7.07 19.64
C SER A 36 -23.93 -6.31 19.13
N SER A 37 -24.70 -6.91 18.22
CA SER A 37 -26.02 -6.41 17.82
C SER A 37 -27.09 -7.41 18.23
N SER A 38 -27.64 -7.20 19.41
CA SER A 38 -28.91 -7.79 19.79
C SER A 38 -30.03 -7.26 18.88
N LYS A 39 -30.69 -8.18 18.17
CA LYS A 39 -32.01 -8.03 17.52
C LYS A 39 -32.10 -7.02 16.36
N LEU A 40 -31.86 -7.53 15.15
CA LEU A 40 -32.62 -7.11 13.96
C LEU A 40 -33.14 -8.38 13.28
N ARG A 41 -34.45 -8.60 13.40
CA ARG A 41 -35.19 -9.60 12.63
C ARG A 41 -35.06 -9.24 11.14
N ARG A 42 -34.07 -9.81 10.45
CA ARG A 42 -34.00 -9.82 8.99
C ARG A 42 -34.60 -11.13 8.50
N PRO A 43 -35.35 -11.14 7.37
CA PRO A 43 -35.84 -12.38 6.77
C PRO A 43 -34.66 -13.32 6.50
N PRO A 44 -34.86 -14.66 6.46
CA PRO A 44 -33.75 -15.59 6.29
C PRO A 44 -33.01 -15.22 5.01
N CYS A 45 -31.83 -14.62 5.17
CA CYS A 45 -30.84 -14.57 4.12
C CYS A 45 -30.68 -16.01 3.68
N LEU A 46 -31.01 -16.30 2.43
CA LEU A 46 -30.75 -17.57 1.80
C LEU A 46 -29.23 -17.79 1.89
N PHE A 47 -28.78 -18.45 2.95
CA PHE A 47 -27.41 -18.89 3.11
C PHE A 47 -27.24 -20.01 2.09
N THR A 48 -26.82 -19.66 0.88
CA THR A 48 -26.35 -20.66 -0.07
C THR A 48 -25.16 -21.34 0.58
N VAL A 49 -25.33 -22.60 0.98
CA VAL A 49 -24.24 -23.45 1.45
C VAL A 49 -23.20 -23.46 0.34
N ARG A 50 -22.07 -22.79 0.56
CA ARG A 50 -20.98 -22.80 -0.39
C ARG A 50 -20.34 -24.18 -0.33
N ALA A 51 -20.37 -24.89 -1.46
CA ALA A 51 -19.59 -26.10 -1.64
C ALA A 51 -18.15 -25.86 -1.19
N SER A 52 -17.49 -26.90 -0.67
CA SER A 52 -16.07 -26.78 -0.32
C SER A 52 -15.27 -26.52 -1.60
N HIS A 53 -14.11 -25.86 -1.47
CA HIS A 53 -13.27 -25.51 -2.62
C HIS A 53 -12.95 -26.74 -3.50
N SER A 54 -12.71 -27.90 -2.87
CA SER A 54 -12.44 -29.17 -3.53
C SER A 54 -13.63 -29.71 -4.33
N ASP A 55 -14.86 -29.57 -3.81
CA ASP A 55 -16.06 -30.05 -4.51
C ASP A 55 -16.32 -29.21 -5.78
N PHE A 56 -16.00 -27.91 -5.70
CA PHE A 56 -16.13 -26.98 -6.83
C PHE A 56 -15.09 -27.27 -7.92
N GLU A 57 -13.83 -27.50 -7.53
CA GLU A 57 -12.77 -27.93 -8.47
C GLU A 57 -13.11 -29.25 -9.16
N ALA A 58 -13.60 -30.24 -8.41
CA ALA A 58 -14.02 -31.52 -8.96
C ALA A 58 -15.18 -31.37 -9.98
N ALA A 59 -16.16 -30.51 -9.70
CA ALA A 59 -17.27 -30.23 -10.62
C ALA A 59 -16.80 -29.51 -11.90
N VAL A 60 -15.87 -28.56 -11.78
CA VAL A 60 -15.27 -27.87 -12.94
C VAL A 60 -14.45 -28.85 -13.80
N VAL A 61 -13.66 -29.73 -13.18
CA VAL A 61 -12.92 -30.79 -13.89
C VAL A 61 -13.87 -31.76 -14.59
N ALA A 62 -15.03 -32.05 -14.00
CA ALA A 62 -16.10 -32.85 -14.61
C ALA A 62 -16.91 -32.11 -15.71
N GLY A 63 -16.54 -30.86 -16.04
CA GLY A 63 -17.22 -30.04 -17.05
C GLY A 63 -18.54 -29.43 -16.60
N ASN A 64 -18.89 -29.56 -15.32
CA ASN A 64 -20.14 -29.08 -14.73
C ASN A 64 -19.89 -27.75 -14.01
N VAL A 65 -19.69 -26.68 -14.78
CA VAL A 65 -19.47 -25.32 -14.24
C VAL A 65 -20.80 -24.79 -13.70
N PRO A 66 -20.91 -24.48 -12.40
CA PRO A 66 -22.17 -23.98 -11.87
C PRO A 66 -22.45 -22.56 -12.38
N GLU A 67 -23.71 -22.30 -12.70
CA GLU A 67 -24.16 -20.98 -13.15
C GLU A 67 -23.85 -19.94 -12.07
N ALA A 68 -23.28 -18.81 -12.49
CA ALA A 68 -22.91 -17.76 -11.58
C ALA A 68 -24.18 -17.26 -10.85
N PRO A 69 -24.12 -17.07 -9.51
CA PRO A 69 -25.26 -16.54 -8.79
C PRO A 69 -25.66 -15.18 -9.37
N PRO A 70 -26.96 -14.86 -9.47
CA PRO A 70 -27.42 -13.60 -10.03
C PRO A 70 -26.76 -12.45 -9.28
N VAL A 71 -26.15 -11.53 -10.04
CA VAL A 71 -25.46 -10.37 -9.46
C VAL A 71 -26.48 -9.56 -8.65
N PRO A 72 -26.20 -9.21 -7.39
CA PRO A 72 -27.13 -8.42 -6.61
C PRO A 72 -27.40 -7.08 -7.30
N PRO A 73 -28.65 -6.56 -7.25
CA PRO A 73 -28.98 -5.29 -7.87
C PRO A 73 -28.14 -4.17 -7.24
N THR A 74 -27.57 -3.31 -8.08
CA THR A 74 -26.86 -2.13 -7.59
C THR A 74 -27.88 -1.19 -6.92
N PRO A 75 -27.62 -0.69 -5.69
CA PRO A 75 -28.57 0.20 -5.00
C PRO A 75 -28.83 1.46 -5.83
N ALA A 76 -30.10 1.86 -5.94
CA ALA A 76 -30.49 3.08 -6.62
C ALA A 76 -29.95 4.32 -5.90
N ALA A 77 -29.53 5.32 -6.65
CA ALA A 77 -29.12 6.61 -6.10
C ALA A 77 -30.31 7.30 -5.40
N PRO A 78 -30.09 8.10 -4.35
CA PRO A 78 -31.16 8.84 -3.69
C PRO A 78 -31.82 9.83 -4.65
N ALA A 79 -33.11 10.13 -4.39
CA ALA A 79 -33.88 11.08 -5.18
C ALA A 79 -33.19 12.45 -5.22
N GLY A 80 -33.12 13.07 -6.40
CA GLY A 80 -32.47 14.38 -6.60
C GLY A 80 -30.99 14.32 -6.96
N THR A 81 -30.38 13.14 -7.06
CA THR A 81 -28.99 13.01 -7.54
C THR A 81 -28.94 13.33 -9.04
N PRO A 82 -28.17 14.34 -9.50
CA PRO A 82 -28.01 14.60 -10.92
C PRO A 82 -27.25 13.44 -11.58
N VAL A 83 -27.76 12.94 -12.71
CA VAL A 83 -27.06 11.94 -13.51
C VAL A 83 -25.89 12.63 -14.21
N VAL A 84 -24.68 12.47 -13.67
CA VAL A 84 -23.46 13.04 -14.27
C VAL A 84 -22.90 12.06 -15.29
N PRO A 85 -22.91 12.38 -16.60
CA PRO A 85 -22.30 11.51 -17.59
C PRO A 85 -20.78 11.48 -17.42
N SER A 86 -20.17 10.31 -17.58
CA SER A 86 -18.72 10.21 -17.58
C SER A 86 -18.16 10.91 -18.81
N LEU A 87 -17.34 11.95 -18.62
CA LEU A 87 -16.64 12.61 -19.72
C LEU A 87 -15.63 11.66 -20.38
N PRO A 88 -15.58 11.56 -21.72
CA PRO A 88 -14.66 10.66 -22.45
C PRO A 88 -13.22 11.22 -22.51
N LEU A 89 -12.65 11.54 -21.35
CA LEU A 89 -11.26 12.01 -21.21
C LEU A 89 -10.29 10.82 -21.26
N GLN A 90 -9.40 10.81 -22.26
CA GLN A 90 -8.35 9.79 -22.42
C GLN A 90 -7.32 9.85 -21.28
N ARG A 91 -6.86 11.06 -20.91
CA ARG A 91 -5.90 11.28 -19.83
C ARG A 91 -6.60 11.62 -18.52
N ARG A 92 -6.31 10.86 -17.46
CA ARG A 92 -6.86 11.09 -16.11
C ARG A 92 -5.75 11.04 -15.05
N PRO A 93 -5.04 12.14 -14.79
CA PRO A 93 -3.91 12.18 -13.84
C PRO A 93 -4.27 11.77 -12.40
N ARG A 94 -5.55 11.80 -12.04
CA ARG A 94 -6.04 11.28 -10.76
C ARG A 94 -5.84 9.76 -10.62
N ARG A 95 -5.71 9.00 -11.72
CA ARG A 95 -5.46 7.55 -11.70
C ARG A 95 -4.11 7.22 -11.04
N ASN A 96 -3.07 8.00 -11.31
CA ASN A 96 -1.73 7.82 -10.71
C ASN A 96 -1.73 8.12 -9.19
N ARG A 97 -2.80 8.72 -8.67
CA ARG A 97 -2.96 9.08 -7.25
C ARG A 97 -3.95 8.19 -6.50
N ARG A 98 -4.44 7.10 -7.09
CA ARG A 98 -5.50 6.23 -6.53
C ARG A 98 -5.05 5.42 -5.31
N SER A 99 -3.80 4.97 -5.28
CA SER A 99 -3.26 4.14 -4.20
C SER A 99 -1.86 4.63 -3.78
N PRO A 100 -1.42 4.32 -2.55
CA PRO A 100 -0.05 4.65 -2.12
C PRO A 100 1.01 4.00 -3.00
N VAL A 101 0.80 2.76 -3.45
CA VAL A 101 1.73 2.04 -4.35
C VAL A 101 1.89 2.79 -5.67
N LEU A 102 0.79 3.25 -6.28
CA LEU A 102 0.85 4.03 -7.52
C LEU A 102 1.55 5.37 -7.32
N ARG A 103 1.29 6.07 -6.20
CA ARG A 103 1.99 7.32 -5.90
C ARG A 103 3.50 7.12 -5.75
N SER A 104 3.92 6.03 -5.11
CA SER A 104 5.34 5.70 -4.93
C SER A 104 6.02 5.32 -6.26
N ALA A 105 5.36 4.55 -7.13
CA ALA A 105 5.91 4.16 -8.42
C ALA A 105 6.13 5.34 -9.40
N PHE A 106 5.34 6.40 -9.26
CA PHE A 106 5.44 7.62 -10.06
C PHE A 106 6.04 8.82 -9.28
N GLN A 107 6.71 8.57 -8.15
CA GLN A 107 7.36 9.61 -7.37
C GLN A 107 8.64 10.09 -8.08
N GLU A 108 8.73 11.38 -8.34
CA GLU A 108 9.86 11.97 -9.08
C GLU A 108 11.03 12.35 -8.15
N THR A 109 10.74 12.72 -6.91
CA THR A 109 11.73 13.21 -5.94
C THR A 109 11.75 12.35 -4.68
N SER A 110 12.95 11.89 -4.32
CA SER A 110 13.21 11.18 -3.07
C SER A 110 14.23 11.96 -2.23
N LEU A 111 13.95 12.16 -0.95
CA LEU A 111 14.91 12.72 0.00
C LEU A 111 15.48 11.59 0.85
N SER A 112 16.79 11.59 1.03
CA SER A 112 17.52 10.71 1.92
C SER A 112 18.30 11.53 2.96
N PRO A 113 18.67 10.96 4.12
CA PRO A 113 19.49 11.65 5.11
C PRO A 113 20.79 12.24 4.53
N ALA A 114 21.36 11.58 3.52
CA ALA A 114 22.57 12.02 2.82
C ALA A 114 22.39 13.30 2.00
N ASN A 115 21.15 13.74 1.74
CA ASN A 115 20.87 14.99 1.03
C ASN A 115 20.84 16.20 1.96
N PHE A 116 20.90 16.01 3.27
CA PHE A 116 20.88 17.11 4.23
C PHE A 116 22.30 17.49 4.64
N VAL A 117 22.56 18.79 4.65
CA VAL A 117 23.75 19.38 5.27
C VAL A 117 23.30 19.93 6.62
N TYR A 118 23.98 19.54 7.69
CA TYR A 118 23.68 20.02 9.04
C TYR A 118 24.70 21.11 9.44
N PRO A 119 24.33 22.40 9.35
CA PRO A 119 25.22 23.49 9.74
C PRO A 119 25.30 23.62 11.27
N LEU A 120 26.52 23.68 11.79
CA LEU A 120 26.80 23.82 13.23
C LEU A 120 27.44 25.18 13.53
N PHE A 121 27.07 25.78 14.66
CA PHE A 121 27.68 27.00 15.17
C PHE A 121 28.68 26.65 16.27
N ILE A 122 29.96 26.96 16.06
CA ILE A 122 31.03 26.67 17.02
C ILE A 122 31.57 27.99 17.59
N HIS A 123 31.89 27.99 18.89
CA HIS A 123 32.54 29.11 19.56
C HIS A 123 33.66 28.63 20.49
N GLU A 124 34.47 29.55 21.00
CA GLU A 124 35.65 29.23 21.83
C GLU A 124 35.30 28.75 23.25
N GLY A 125 34.05 28.93 23.69
CA GLY A 125 33.59 28.50 25.00
C GLY A 125 33.58 26.98 25.16
N GLU A 126 33.55 26.52 26.42
CA GLU A 126 33.45 25.10 26.75
C GLU A 126 31.99 24.63 26.88
N GLU A 127 31.10 25.53 27.29
CA GLU A 127 29.67 25.28 27.51
C GLU A 127 28.81 25.71 26.32
N ASP A 128 27.70 25.00 26.10
CA ASP A 128 26.79 25.29 25.00
C ASP A 128 25.87 26.47 25.33
N THR A 129 25.87 27.47 24.45
CA THR A 129 25.06 28.69 24.64
C THR A 129 23.86 28.70 23.70
N PRO A 130 22.61 28.82 24.20
CA PRO A 130 21.43 28.87 23.35
C PRO A 130 21.38 30.14 22.50
N ILE A 131 20.94 30.01 21.25
CA ILE A 131 20.75 31.16 20.35
C ILE A 131 19.29 31.61 20.46
N GLY A 132 19.03 32.71 21.18
CA GLY A 132 17.65 33.17 21.41
C GLY A 132 16.83 33.46 20.14
N ALA A 133 17.49 33.85 19.04
CA ALA A 133 16.84 34.08 17.75
C ALA A 133 16.52 32.79 16.96
N MET A 134 17.18 31.67 17.30
CA MET A 134 17.01 30.37 16.65
C MET A 134 16.71 29.30 17.73
N PRO A 135 15.45 29.17 18.15
CA PRO A 135 15.07 28.19 19.17
C PRO A 135 15.45 26.76 18.76
N GLY A 136 16.07 26.02 19.67
CA GLY A 136 16.58 24.67 19.40
C GLY A 136 17.96 24.64 18.74
N CYS A 137 18.57 25.79 18.44
CA CYS A 137 19.95 25.87 18.00
C CYS A 137 20.85 26.42 19.10
N TYR A 138 22.03 25.81 19.22
CA TYR A 138 23.04 26.13 20.22
C TYR A 138 24.36 26.52 19.54
N ARG A 139 25.14 27.35 20.22
CA ARG A 139 26.56 27.54 19.92
C ARG A 139 27.31 26.48 20.70
N LEU A 140 27.85 25.50 19.98
CA LEU A 140 28.53 24.36 20.56
C LEU A 140 29.92 24.77 21.05
N GLY A 141 30.27 24.28 22.24
CA GLY A 141 31.63 24.35 22.74
C GLY A 141 32.55 23.38 21.99
N TRP A 142 33.81 23.75 21.80
CA TRP A 142 34.73 22.98 20.95
C TRP A 142 35.14 21.62 21.54
N ARG A 143 35.06 21.44 22.87
CA ARG A 143 35.46 20.19 23.56
C ARG A 143 34.34 19.17 23.67
N HIS A 144 33.18 19.60 24.15
CA HIS A 144 32.10 18.70 24.57
C HIS A 144 30.91 18.76 23.61
N GLY A 145 30.40 19.97 23.33
CA GLY A 145 29.22 20.15 22.47
C GLY A 145 29.38 19.65 21.03
N LEU A 146 30.57 19.73 20.42
CA LEU A 146 30.75 19.28 19.03
C LEU A 146 30.82 17.76 18.85
N VAL A 147 31.31 17.03 19.86
CA VAL A 147 31.60 15.59 19.74
C VAL A 147 30.40 14.73 20.17
N GLU A 148 29.54 15.26 21.03
CA GLU A 148 28.37 14.56 21.57
C GLU A 148 27.10 14.72 20.71
N GLU A 149 27.11 15.64 19.73
CA GLU A 149 26.01 15.91 18.77
C GLU A 149 25.96 14.95 17.58
#